data_AF-A0A1G4KDU6-F1
#
_entry.id   AF-A0A1G4KDU6-F1
#
_cell.length_a   1.000
_cell.length_b   1.000
_cell.length_c   1.000
_cell.angle_alpha   90.00
_cell.angle_beta   90.00
_cell.angle_gamma   90.00
#
_symmetry.space_group_name_H-M   'P 1'
#
loop_
_entity.id
_entity.type
_entity.pdbx_description
1 polymer ?
#
loop_
_entity_poly.entity_id
_entity_poly.type
_entity_poly.pdbx_seq_one_letter_code
_entity_poly.pdbx_strand_id
1 'polypeptide(L)'
;MDPETRKLSHQILLDRLNCSIAQRNIKKINELMSRAQVELGHINNLQVSEASDFLIEVKELISEEPHQELDYDLVIDVLEQVISRMPFDQIIEQFSLEDLSSSIESYVPKLVKLACKVIQRSEPKGLFAGSGLVDLLLSRLFNSETDVGSVTEIENVFRQLSSDKLIRRRILSHNSKHLIHVKAGFDPICLARLVELLQVMVPFLDCSELNEKLLIFSEEEIVKSINTDIFLFIAITNYYIGLLESTRSKLEYDRSSAWLVTHILDVTISTYGKLYSTAEELSEVRTYGKQCIFGLFKQISLLEDQEPFKRLDHQYLHLTESNPEFSEFQKFINPLFLISEKRSIVLENLKIRPSHLATLRNLISNERSFDAIKEKLVSDQLLSMPYYEQMVLLQKMSSYDYSALFLINNLSKVMSDLLDDKAGRITEPETVELRRQVLVNLLRLGDEALNVWNEPLKNSYRSFTLGIKAGAGAAQVADVYL
;
A
#
# COMPACT_ATOMS: atom_id res chain seq x y z
N MET A 1 27.86 -17.45 -19.80
CA MET A 1 28.26 -16.43 -20.78
C MET A 1 29.00 -15.34 -20.04
N ASP A 2 30.16 -14.95 -20.55
CA ASP A 2 31.11 -14.04 -19.94
C ASP A 2 30.55 -12.59 -19.92
N PRO A 3 30.63 -11.85 -18.79
CA PRO A 3 30.16 -10.46 -18.68
C PRO A 3 30.73 -9.49 -19.73
N GLU A 4 31.94 -9.71 -20.25
CA GLU A 4 32.49 -8.87 -21.32
C GLU A 4 31.77 -9.07 -22.66
N THR A 5 31.35 -10.30 -22.98
CA THR A 5 30.60 -10.60 -24.21
C THR A 5 29.18 -10.00 -24.17
N ARG A 6 28.59 -9.86 -22.97
CA ARG A 6 27.30 -9.18 -22.79
C ARG A 6 27.42 -7.68 -22.95
N LYS A 7 28.45 -7.04 -22.40
CA LYS A 7 28.71 -5.60 -22.57
C LYS A 7 28.80 -5.21 -24.06
N LEU A 8 29.52 -6.00 -24.86
CA LEU A 8 29.61 -5.78 -26.31
C LEU A 8 28.26 -5.93 -27.02
N SER A 9 27.40 -6.86 -26.58
CA SER A 9 26.10 -7.14 -27.21
C SER A 9 25.12 -5.97 -27.10
N HIS A 10 25.13 -5.25 -25.99
CA HIS A 10 24.17 -4.17 -25.72
C HIS A 10 24.55 -2.86 -26.42
N GLN A 11 25.84 -2.57 -26.54
CA GLN A 11 26.33 -1.45 -27.37
C GLN A 11 25.92 -1.64 -28.82
N ILE A 12 26.15 -2.84 -29.36
CA ILE A 12 25.73 -3.19 -30.73
C ILE A 12 24.21 -3.05 -30.92
N LEU A 13 23.42 -3.30 -29.87
CA LEU A 13 21.97 -3.13 -29.94
C LEU A 13 21.57 -1.66 -30.02
N LEU A 14 22.16 -0.79 -29.21
CA LEU A 14 21.92 0.66 -29.24
C LEU A 14 22.41 1.28 -30.55
N ASP A 15 23.60 0.90 -31.04
CA ASP A 15 24.11 1.38 -32.33
C ASP A 15 23.16 1.01 -33.49
N ARG A 16 22.61 -0.22 -33.46
CA ARG A 16 21.63 -0.67 -34.46
C ARG A 16 20.31 0.07 -34.35
N LEU A 17 19.89 0.41 -33.13
CA LEU A 17 18.72 1.25 -32.90
C LEU A 17 18.95 2.64 -33.49
N ASN A 18 20.07 3.30 -33.17
CA ASN A 18 20.44 4.62 -33.71
C ASN A 18 20.46 4.60 -35.24
N CYS A 19 21.11 3.62 -35.84
CA CYS A 19 21.11 3.44 -37.30
C CYS A 19 19.70 3.28 -37.88
N SER A 20 18.82 2.52 -37.21
CA SER A 20 17.46 2.26 -37.68
C SER A 20 16.55 3.47 -37.53
N ILE A 21 16.75 4.27 -36.48
CA ILE A 21 16.04 5.54 -36.22
C ILE A 21 16.44 6.56 -37.29
N ALA A 22 17.74 6.79 -37.50
CA ALA A 22 18.25 7.68 -38.54
C ALA A 22 17.77 7.29 -39.96
N GLN A 23 17.59 5.98 -40.21
CA GLN A 23 17.06 5.45 -41.48
C GLN A 23 15.53 5.44 -41.57
N ARG A 24 14.81 5.83 -40.51
CA ARG A 24 13.34 5.83 -40.40
C ARG A 24 12.70 4.47 -40.72
N ASN A 25 13.38 3.37 -40.37
CA ASN A 25 12.88 2.02 -40.61
C ASN A 25 11.98 1.55 -39.46
N ILE A 26 10.73 2.01 -39.43
CA ILE A 26 9.79 1.82 -38.31
C ILE A 26 9.63 0.34 -37.90
N LYS A 27 9.51 -0.56 -38.87
CA LYS A 27 9.40 -2.00 -38.59
C LYS A 27 10.63 -2.53 -37.85
N LYS A 28 11.83 -2.12 -38.28
CA LYS A 28 13.08 -2.51 -37.63
C LYS A 28 13.22 -1.89 -36.25
N ILE A 29 12.78 -0.65 -36.08
CA ILE A 29 12.76 0.04 -34.78
C ILE A 29 11.91 -0.77 -33.80
N ASN A 30 10.65 -1.12 -34.12
CA ASN A 30 9.80 -1.90 -33.21
C ASN A 30 10.41 -3.25 -32.83
N GLU A 31 10.96 -3.99 -33.80
CA GLU A 31 11.65 -5.26 -33.54
C GLU A 31 12.84 -5.10 -32.59
N LEU A 32 13.64 -4.05 -32.78
CA LEU A 32 14.82 -3.78 -31.97
C LEU A 32 14.43 -3.22 -30.59
N MET A 33 13.38 -2.40 -30.48
CA MET A 33 12.87 -1.85 -29.22
C MET A 33 12.31 -2.96 -28.33
N SER A 34 11.52 -3.89 -28.90
CA SER A 34 11.04 -5.06 -28.15
C SER A 34 12.20 -5.92 -27.62
N ARG A 35 13.24 -6.10 -28.43
CA ARG A 35 14.46 -6.80 -28.00
C ARG A 35 15.21 -6.02 -26.91
N ALA A 36 15.31 -4.70 -27.06
CA ALA A 36 15.97 -3.82 -26.09
C ALA A 36 15.24 -3.80 -24.75
N GLN A 37 13.92 -3.78 -24.73
CA GLN A 37 13.12 -3.82 -23.50
C GLN A 37 13.48 -5.03 -22.62
N VAL A 38 13.71 -6.20 -23.24
CA VAL A 38 14.11 -7.43 -22.54
C VAL A 38 15.60 -7.40 -22.16
N GLU A 39 16.46 -7.03 -23.10
CA GLU A 39 17.92 -7.10 -22.89
C GLU A 39 18.43 -6.02 -21.91
N LEU A 40 17.94 -4.78 -22.03
CA LEU A 40 18.33 -3.67 -21.18
C LEU A 40 17.78 -3.83 -19.75
N GLY A 41 16.65 -4.53 -19.58
CA GLY A 41 16.06 -4.85 -18.28
C GLY A 41 17.02 -5.58 -17.32
N HIS A 42 18.01 -6.30 -17.85
CA HIS A 42 18.97 -7.10 -17.07
C HIS A 42 20.35 -6.45 -16.88
N ILE A 43 20.53 -5.21 -17.33
CA ILE A 43 21.83 -4.52 -17.30
C ILE A 43 21.93 -3.63 -16.06
N ASN A 44 23.12 -3.56 -15.47
CA ASN A 44 23.41 -2.65 -14.35
C ASN A 44 24.06 -1.33 -14.80
N ASN A 45 24.93 -1.34 -15.82
CA ASN A 45 25.62 -0.15 -16.31
C ASN A 45 25.60 -0.08 -17.85
N LEU A 46 25.27 1.09 -18.39
CA LEU A 46 25.35 1.43 -19.82
C LEU A 46 26.55 2.35 -20.08
N GLN A 47 27.13 2.28 -21.28
CA GLN A 47 28.12 3.27 -21.70
C GLN A 47 27.42 4.58 -22.05
N VAL A 48 28.01 5.70 -21.61
CA VAL A 48 27.36 7.02 -21.64
C VAL A 48 27.24 7.55 -23.06
N SER A 49 28.26 7.38 -23.91
CA SER A 49 28.29 7.91 -25.28
C SER A 49 27.14 7.41 -26.14
N GLU A 50 26.96 6.09 -26.22
CA GLU A 50 25.98 5.44 -27.08
C GLU A 50 24.56 5.65 -26.57
N ALA A 51 24.42 5.75 -25.24
CA ALA A 51 23.15 6.09 -24.61
C ALA A 51 22.75 7.54 -24.89
N SER A 52 23.69 8.49 -24.87
CA SER A 52 23.43 9.89 -25.25
C SER A 52 23.01 10.01 -26.71
N ASP A 53 23.70 9.35 -27.64
CA ASP A 53 23.33 9.35 -29.07
C ASP A 53 21.91 8.79 -29.27
N PHE A 54 21.57 7.70 -28.56
CA PHE A 54 20.24 7.13 -28.58
C PHE A 54 19.17 8.09 -28.05
N LEU A 55 19.45 8.81 -26.95
CA LEU A 55 18.51 9.79 -26.41
C LEU A 55 18.24 10.94 -27.38
N ILE A 56 19.26 11.40 -28.12
CA ILE A 56 19.11 12.45 -29.15
C ILE A 56 18.22 11.95 -30.29
N GLU A 57 18.57 10.80 -30.88
CA GLU A 57 17.85 10.23 -32.03
C GLU A 57 16.39 9.94 -31.69
N VAL A 58 16.13 9.42 -30.49
CA VAL A 58 14.76 9.15 -30.05
C VAL A 58 14.00 10.43 -29.72
N LYS A 59 14.65 11.45 -29.13
CA LYS A 59 14.04 12.76 -28.90
C LYS A 59 13.58 13.38 -30.22
N GLU A 60 14.40 13.32 -31.26
CA GLU A 60 14.03 13.75 -32.61
C GLU A 60 12.84 12.94 -33.14
N LEU A 61 12.90 11.61 -33.08
CA LEU A 61 11.82 10.71 -33.53
C LEU A 61 10.46 11.00 -32.85
N ILE A 62 10.45 11.32 -31.55
CA ILE A 62 9.21 11.61 -30.82
C ILE A 62 8.72 13.05 -31.09
N SER A 63 9.62 13.96 -31.44
CA SER A 63 9.28 15.35 -31.79
C SER A 63 8.70 15.49 -33.20
N GLU A 64 8.91 14.50 -34.08
CA GLU A 64 8.29 14.44 -35.42
C GLU A 64 6.77 14.15 -35.38
N GLU A 65 6.10 14.29 -36.53
CA GLU A 65 4.70 13.90 -36.65
C GLU A 65 4.49 12.43 -36.28
N PRO A 66 3.42 12.09 -35.54
CA PRO A 66 3.24 10.75 -35.01
C PRO A 66 3.13 9.68 -36.11
N HIS A 67 4.04 8.71 -36.12
CA HIS A 67 4.02 7.56 -37.01
C HIS A 67 3.04 6.50 -36.51
N GLN A 68 2.00 6.17 -37.29
CA GLN A 68 0.98 5.20 -36.89
C GLN A 68 1.52 3.79 -36.60
N GLU A 69 2.61 3.40 -37.26
CA GLU A 69 3.21 2.07 -37.12
C GLU A 69 4.23 1.96 -35.98
N LEU A 70 4.67 3.08 -35.39
CA LEU A 70 5.67 3.07 -34.32
C LEU A 70 4.99 2.74 -32.99
N ASP A 71 5.54 1.77 -32.26
CA ASP A 71 5.09 1.44 -30.91
C ASP A 71 5.76 2.38 -29.91
N TYR A 72 5.08 3.47 -29.59
CA TYR A 72 5.60 4.51 -28.71
C TYR A 72 5.67 4.10 -27.23
N ASP A 73 4.84 3.16 -26.79
CA ASP A 73 4.92 2.68 -25.42
C ASP A 73 6.21 1.86 -25.25
N LEU A 74 6.57 1.03 -26.23
CA LEU A 74 7.88 0.36 -26.27
C LEU A 74 9.05 1.36 -26.31
N VAL A 75 8.94 2.44 -27.09
CA VAL A 75 9.98 3.49 -27.12
C VAL A 75 10.15 4.13 -25.75
N ILE A 76 9.06 4.50 -25.06
CA ILE A 76 9.10 5.11 -23.73
C ILE A 76 9.67 4.15 -22.69
N ASP A 77 9.31 2.87 -22.73
CA ASP A 77 9.84 1.84 -21.82
C ASP A 77 11.36 1.68 -21.98
N VAL A 78 11.85 1.63 -23.23
CA VAL A 78 13.29 1.54 -23.51
C VAL A 78 14.00 2.82 -23.06
N LEU A 79 13.42 3.99 -23.31
CA LEU A 79 13.97 5.26 -22.81
C LEU A 79 14.06 5.29 -21.30
N GLU A 80 13.02 4.87 -20.58
CA GLU A 80 13.03 4.80 -19.12
C GLU A 80 14.19 3.93 -18.62
N GLN A 81 14.41 2.78 -19.26
CA GLN A 81 15.53 1.89 -18.92
C GLN A 81 16.90 2.53 -19.19
N VAL A 82 17.04 3.34 -20.24
CA VAL A 82 18.29 4.06 -20.54
C VAL A 82 18.51 5.21 -19.55
N ILE A 83 17.50 6.07 -19.37
CA ILE A 83 17.51 7.23 -18.45
C ILE A 83 17.79 6.77 -17.01
N SER A 84 17.24 5.62 -16.57
CA SER A 84 17.46 5.13 -15.20
C SER A 84 18.91 4.72 -14.92
N ARG A 85 19.72 4.52 -15.96
CA ARG A 85 21.10 3.99 -15.88
C ARG A 85 22.17 5.01 -16.26
N MET A 86 21.77 6.19 -16.71
CA MET A 86 22.69 7.28 -17.03
C MET A 86 22.89 8.22 -15.84
N PRO A 87 24.09 8.82 -15.69
CA PRO A 87 24.32 9.95 -14.79
C PRO A 87 23.40 11.11 -15.16
N PHE A 88 22.80 11.77 -14.16
CA PHE A 88 21.78 12.77 -14.42
C PHE A 88 22.31 14.03 -15.13
N ASP A 89 23.55 14.43 -14.87
CA ASP A 89 24.20 15.56 -15.56
C ASP A 89 24.20 15.36 -17.08
N GLN A 90 24.42 14.13 -17.55
CA GLN A 90 24.42 13.79 -18.98
C GLN A 90 23.01 13.76 -19.59
N ILE A 91 22.00 13.45 -18.78
CA ILE A 91 20.59 13.49 -19.22
C ILE A 91 20.18 14.95 -19.47
N ILE A 92 20.55 15.87 -18.60
CA ILE A 92 20.22 17.30 -18.74
C ILE A 92 20.91 17.93 -19.96
N GLU A 93 22.11 17.48 -20.32
CA GLU A 93 22.78 17.93 -21.55
C GLU A 93 21.93 17.64 -22.80
N GLN A 94 21.13 16.56 -22.80
CA GLN A 94 20.26 16.17 -23.91
C GLN A 94 18.82 16.71 -23.78
N PHE A 95 18.35 16.89 -22.54
CA PHE A 95 17.02 17.40 -22.23
C PHE A 95 17.15 18.73 -21.46
N SER A 96 17.26 19.82 -22.22
CA SER A 96 17.33 21.16 -21.64
C SER A 96 16.04 21.52 -20.89
N LEU A 97 16.12 22.54 -20.04
CA LEU A 97 14.95 23.03 -19.31
C LEU A 97 13.83 23.49 -20.26
N GLU A 98 14.21 24.13 -21.36
CA GLU A 98 13.31 24.59 -22.42
C GLU A 98 12.65 23.41 -23.13
N ASP A 99 13.38 22.33 -23.41
CA ASP A 99 12.85 21.11 -24.01
C ASP A 99 11.81 20.45 -23.09
N LEU A 100 12.12 20.34 -21.80
CA LEU A 100 11.22 19.78 -20.80
C LEU A 100 9.94 20.61 -20.67
N SER A 101 10.08 21.94 -20.63
CA SER A 101 8.94 22.86 -20.55
C SER A 101 8.04 22.71 -21.79
N SER A 102 8.64 22.74 -22.98
CA SER A 102 7.92 22.60 -24.26
C SER A 102 7.23 21.24 -24.37
N SER A 103 7.87 20.17 -23.87
CA SER A 103 7.32 18.81 -23.87
C SER A 103 6.09 18.68 -22.96
N ILE A 104 6.11 19.29 -21.77
CA ILE A 104 4.96 19.30 -20.84
C ILE A 104 3.81 20.15 -21.38
N GLU A 105 4.13 21.28 -22.02
CA GLU A 105 3.13 22.15 -22.65
C GLU A 105 2.58 21.59 -23.96
N SER A 106 3.26 20.62 -24.58
CA SER A 106 2.78 19.98 -25.80
C SER A 106 1.46 19.22 -25.58
N TYR A 107 0.66 19.08 -26.63
CA TYR A 107 -0.54 18.23 -26.65
C TYR A 107 -0.23 16.78 -27.02
N VAL A 108 1.05 16.37 -26.97
CA VAL A 108 1.50 15.03 -27.34
C VAL A 108 1.78 14.23 -26.05
N PRO A 109 0.89 13.32 -25.62
CA PRO A 109 1.03 12.63 -24.33
C PRO A 109 2.38 11.92 -24.14
N LYS A 110 2.96 11.44 -25.25
CA LYS A 110 4.26 10.75 -25.28
C LYS A 110 5.42 11.65 -24.88
N LEU A 111 5.43 12.90 -25.34
CA LEU A 111 6.43 13.91 -24.94
C LEU A 111 6.27 14.28 -23.47
N VAL A 112 5.03 14.42 -22.99
CA VAL A 112 4.74 14.68 -21.57
C VAL A 112 5.27 13.54 -20.70
N LYS A 113 5.00 12.28 -21.07
CA LYS A 113 5.50 11.09 -20.37
C LYS A 113 7.04 11.07 -20.32
N LEU A 114 7.70 11.32 -21.45
CA LEU A 114 9.17 11.38 -21.52
C LEU A 114 9.75 12.45 -20.59
N ALA A 115 9.19 13.68 -20.65
CA ALA A 115 9.61 14.76 -19.77
C ALA A 115 9.43 14.39 -18.29
N CYS A 116 8.34 13.72 -17.94
CA CYS A 116 8.11 13.22 -16.58
C CYS A 116 9.18 12.20 -16.16
N LYS A 117 9.57 11.25 -17.02
CA LYS A 117 10.65 10.28 -16.72
C LYS A 117 11.99 10.95 -16.46
N VAL A 118 12.33 11.99 -17.23
CA VAL A 118 13.55 12.79 -17.01
C VAL A 118 13.46 13.52 -15.67
N ILE A 119 12.35 14.20 -15.39
CA ILE A 119 12.18 14.99 -14.16
C ILE A 119 12.18 14.10 -12.91
N GLN A 120 11.58 12.91 -12.97
CA GLN A 120 11.60 11.90 -11.89
C GLN A 120 13.03 11.56 -11.44
N ARG A 121 14.00 11.58 -12.37
CA ARG A 121 15.40 11.25 -12.10
C ARG A 121 16.24 12.41 -11.58
N SER A 122 15.63 13.57 -11.32
CA SER A 122 16.36 14.75 -10.87
C SER A 122 17.23 14.50 -9.63
N GLU A 123 18.50 14.84 -9.78
CA GLU A 123 19.53 14.73 -8.76
C GLU A 123 20.36 16.03 -8.74
N PRO A 124 20.27 16.85 -7.68
CA PRO A 124 19.40 16.70 -6.51
C PRO A 124 17.91 16.81 -6.86
N LYS A 125 17.04 16.16 -6.07
CA LYS A 125 15.57 16.14 -6.28
C LYS A 125 14.95 17.55 -6.38
N GLY A 126 15.50 18.51 -5.65
CA GLY A 126 15.07 19.90 -5.64
C GLY A 126 15.51 20.74 -6.85
N LEU A 127 16.24 20.18 -7.82
CA LEU A 127 16.88 20.94 -8.91
C LEU A 127 15.89 21.84 -9.67
N PHE A 128 14.71 21.32 -9.99
CA PHE A 128 13.71 22.02 -10.79
C PHE A 128 12.69 22.82 -9.97
N ALA A 129 12.87 22.94 -8.65
CA ALA A 129 11.93 23.66 -7.79
C ALA A 129 11.80 25.16 -8.15
N GLY A 130 12.85 25.74 -8.74
CA GLY A 130 12.90 27.15 -9.16
C GLY A 130 12.55 27.43 -10.62
N SER A 131 12.39 26.40 -11.47
CA SER A 131 12.40 26.55 -12.92
C SER A 131 11.03 26.69 -13.59
N GLY A 132 9.94 26.63 -12.82
CA GLY A 132 8.56 26.69 -13.34
C GLY A 132 8.00 25.34 -13.81
N LEU A 133 8.84 24.32 -14.00
CA LEU A 133 8.38 22.97 -14.42
C LEU A 133 7.33 22.38 -13.47
N VAL A 134 7.50 22.56 -12.16
CA VAL A 134 6.52 22.10 -11.15
C VAL A 134 5.14 22.72 -11.40
N ASP A 135 5.08 23.99 -11.80
CA ASP A 135 3.82 24.68 -12.04
C ASP A 135 3.14 24.15 -13.30
N LEU A 136 3.91 23.85 -14.36
CA LEU A 136 3.43 23.23 -15.59
C LEU A 136 2.90 21.81 -15.34
N LEU A 137 3.57 21.03 -14.50
CA LEU A 137 3.10 19.72 -14.10
C LEU A 137 1.79 19.81 -13.31
N LEU A 138 1.66 20.77 -12.39
CA LEU A 138 0.41 20.99 -11.65
C LEU A 138 -0.72 21.45 -12.57
N SER A 139 -0.47 22.35 -13.52
CA SER A 139 -1.50 22.81 -14.46
C SER A 139 -1.99 21.67 -15.36
N ARG A 140 -1.08 20.77 -15.78
CA ARG A 140 -1.44 19.55 -16.53
C ARG A 140 -2.16 18.53 -15.65
N LEU A 141 -1.77 18.36 -14.39
CA LEU A 141 -2.42 17.45 -13.44
C LEU A 141 -3.89 17.85 -13.22
N PHE A 142 -4.16 19.14 -13.08
CA PHE A 142 -5.50 19.67 -12.81
C PHE A 142 -6.28 20.10 -14.05
N ASN A 143 -5.85 19.66 -15.24
CA ASN A 143 -6.65 19.74 -16.45
C ASN A 143 -7.38 18.40 -16.65
N SER A 144 -8.71 18.42 -16.61
CA SER A 144 -9.57 17.23 -16.75
C SER A 144 -9.41 16.54 -18.11
N GLU A 145 -8.93 17.25 -19.14
CA GLU A 145 -8.70 16.73 -20.49
C GLU A 145 -7.32 16.08 -20.67
N THR A 146 -6.42 16.17 -19.69
CA THR A 146 -5.10 15.52 -19.77
C THR A 146 -5.26 14.01 -19.80
N ASP A 147 -4.57 13.37 -20.75
CA ASP A 147 -4.48 11.92 -20.90
C ASP A 147 -4.13 11.23 -19.58
N VAL A 148 -4.81 10.11 -19.28
CA VAL A 148 -4.64 9.37 -18.03
C VAL A 148 -3.20 8.87 -17.88
N GLY A 149 -2.57 8.41 -18.96
CA GLY A 149 -1.18 7.96 -18.93
C GLY A 149 -0.21 9.09 -18.60
N SER A 150 -0.44 10.31 -19.09
CA SER A 150 0.32 11.49 -18.70
C SER A 150 0.09 11.87 -17.23
N VAL A 151 -1.15 11.80 -16.74
CA VAL A 151 -1.49 12.06 -15.33
C VAL A 151 -0.73 11.11 -14.40
N THR A 152 -0.73 9.81 -14.69
CA THR A 152 0.00 8.81 -13.89
C THR A 152 1.50 9.12 -13.83
N GLU A 153 2.11 9.54 -14.94
CA GLU A 153 3.53 9.91 -14.94
C GLU A 153 3.82 11.21 -14.16
N ILE A 154 2.90 12.17 -14.18
CA ILE A 154 2.99 13.38 -13.35
C ILE A 154 2.89 13.03 -11.86
N GLU A 155 1.97 12.14 -11.47
CA GLU A 155 1.86 11.63 -10.10
C GLU A 155 3.13 10.90 -9.65
N ASN A 156 3.73 10.10 -10.55
CA ASN A 156 5.00 9.43 -10.30
C ASN A 156 6.15 10.44 -10.08
N VAL A 157 6.19 11.56 -10.82
CA VAL A 157 7.13 12.68 -10.57
C VAL A 157 6.97 13.16 -9.13
N PHE A 158 5.75 13.48 -8.71
CA PHE A 158 5.52 14.01 -7.37
C PHE A 158 5.83 12.99 -6.27
N ARG A 159 5.54 11.70 -6.50
CA ARG A 159 5.92 10.62 -5.56
C ARG A 159 7.43 10.52 -5.37
N GLN A 160 8.20 10.68 -6.44
CA GLN A 160 9.65 10.57 -6.39
C GLN A 160 10.33 11.80 -5.77
N LEU A 161 9.80 13.00 -6.03
CA LEU A 161 10.43 14.27 -5.66
C LEU A 161 9.94 14.89 -4.34
N SER A 162 8.76 14.50 -3.85
CA SER A 162 8.10 15.07 -2.65
C SER A 162 8.90 14.99 -1.34
N SER A 163 9.88 14.09 -1.25
CA SER A 163 10.77 14.04 -0.08
C SER A 163 11.62 15.31 0.06
N ASP A 164 11.86 16.04 -1.03
CA ASP A 164 12.64 17.28 -1.03
C ASP A 164 11.80 18.50 -0.60
N LYS A 165 12.35 19.30 0.32
CA LYS A 165 11.67 20.45 0.90
C LYS A 165 11.43 21.60 -0.10
N LEU A 166 12.31 21.78 -1.09
CA LEU A 166 12.15 22.83 -2.10
C LEU A 166 10.98 22.51 -3.02
N ILE A 167 10.83 21.23 -3.40
CA ILE A 167 9.70 20.73 -4.19
C ILE A 167 8.39 20.92 -3.43
N ARG A 168 8.32 20.48 -2.16
CA ARG A 168 7.12 20.69 -1.33
C ARG A 168 6.78 22.17 -1.17
N ARG A 169 7.77 23.03 -0.90
CA ARG A 169 7.56 24.47 -0.83
C ARG A 169 7.03 25.05 -2.15
N ARG A 170 7.46 24.54 -3.31
CA ARG A 170 6.92 24.97 -4.60
C ARG A 170 5.46 24.56 -4.78
N ILE A 171 5.12 23.33 -4.42
CA ILE A 171 3.75 22.78 -4.53
C ILE A 171 2.81 23.45 -3.50
N LEU A 172 3.13 23.32 -2.21
CA LEU A 172 2.23 23.65 -1.11
C LEU A 172 2.20 25.14 -0.78
N SER A 173 3.30 25.87 -0.96
CA SER A 173 3.35 27.30 -0.63
C SER A 173 3.13 28.19 -1.86
N HIS A 174 3.96 28.04 -2.90
CA HIS A 174 3.89 28.92 -4.07
C HIS A 174 2.62 28.67 -4.90
N ASN A 175 2.22 27.41 -5.08
CA ASN A 175 1.01 27.04 -5.80
C ASN A 175 -0.23 26.88 -4.89
N SER A 176 -0.14 27.25 -3.61
CA SER A 176 -1.26 27.14 -2.63
C SER A 176 -2.58 27.68 -3.15
N LYS A 177 -2.58 28.86 -3.78
CA LYS A 177 -3.80 29.50 -4.31
C LYS A 177 -4.44 28.67 -5.42
N HIS A 178 -3.63 28.10 -6.30
CA HIS A 178 -4.12 27.23 -7.37
C HIS A 178 -4.72 25.95 -6.80
N LEU A 179 -4.04 25.29 -5.85
CA LEU A 179 -4.54 24.07 -5.21
C LEU A 179 -5.85 24.31 -4.45
N ILE A 180 -5.96 25.43 -3.72
CA ILE A 180 -7.20 25.82 -3.03
C ILE A 180 -8.31 26.11 -4.03
N HIS A 181 -7.99 26.72 -5.18
CA HIS A 181 -8.97 26.95 -6.24
C HIS A 181 -9.50 25.63 -6.84
N VAL A 182 -8.61 24.66 -7.09
CA VAL A 182 -9.01 23.30 -7.51
C VAL A 182 -9.93 22.66 -6.48
N LYS A 183 -9.57 22.71 -5.19
CA LYS A 183 -10.42 22.22 -4.09
C LYS A 183 -11.80 22.86 -4.08
N ALA A 184 -11.85 24.19 -4.19
CA ALA A 184 -13.10 24.96 -4.17
C ALA A 184 -13.97 24.75 -5.42
N GLY A 185 -13.34 24.48 -6.58
CA GLY A 185 -14.05 24.17 -7.83
C GLY A 185 -14.88 22.89 -7.73
N PHE A 186 -14.43 21.94 -6.89
CA PHE A 186 -15.17 20.72 -6.55
C PHE A 186 -15.52 19.84 -7.76
N ASP A 187 -14.66 19.87 -8.79
CA ASP A 187 -14.70 18.94 -9.92
C ASP A 187 -14.22 17.55 -9.47
N PRO A 188 -14.97 16.46 -9.68
CA PRO A 188 -14.59 15.14 -9.18
C PRO A 188 -13.23 14.64 -9.67
N ILE A 189 -12.89 14.88 -10.94
CA ILE A 189 -11.63 14.40 -11.54
C ILE A 189 -10.45 15.15 -10.92
N CYS A 190 -10.49 16.48 -10.97
CA CYS A 190 -9.40 17.29 -10.46
C CYS A 190 -9.27 17.20 -8.93
N LEU A 191 -10.39 17.02 -8.20
CA LEU A 191 -10.34 16.87 -6.75
C LEU A 191 -9.81 15.50 -6.33
N ALA A 192 -10.15 14.42 -7.04
CA ALA A 192 -9.53 13.11 -6.80
C ALA A 192 -8.00 13.17 -7.00
N ARG A 193 -7.54 13.78 -8.11
CA ARG A 193 -6.10 14.01 -8.35
C ARG A 193 -5.44 14.88 -7.28
N LEU A 194 -6.15 15.90 -6.77
CA LEU A 194 -5.65 16.74 -5.69
C LEU A 194 -5.47 15.92 -4.42
N VAL A 195 -6.46 15.11 -4.08
CA VAL A 195 -6.41 14.24 -2.91
C VAL A 195 -5.23 13.26 -2.98
N GLU A 196 -4.97 12.65 -4.13
CA GLU A 196 -3.80 11.79 -4.35
C GLU A 196 -2.47 12.54 -4.22
N LEU A 197 -2.38 13.74 -4.82
CA LEU A 197 -1.21 14.60 -4.67
C LEU A 197 -0.94 14.91 -3.19
N LEU A 198 -1.98 15.30 -2.43
CA LEU A 198 -1.83 15.61 -1.00
C LEU A 198 -1.40 14.37 -0.22
N GLN A 199 -1.98 13.20 -0.51
CA GLN A 199 -1.62 11.93 0.13
C GLN A 199 -0.12 11.60 -0.03
N VAL A 200 0.45 11.88 -1.21
CA VAL A 200 1.88 11.69 -1.47
C VAL A 200 2.77 12.62 -0.61
N MET A 201 2.29 13.81 -0.28
CA MET A 201 3.08 14.80 0.49
C MET A 201 3.10 14.50 1.99
N VAL A 202 2.03 13.91 2.52
CA VAL A 202 1.81 13.68 3.97
C VAL A 202 2.99 13.02 4.70
N PRO A 203 3.64 11.97 4.16
CA PRO A 203 4.80 11.35 4.80
C PRO A 203 5.99 12.29 4.98
N PHE A 204 6.01 13.46 4.34
CA PHE A 204 7.12 14.40 4.39
C PHE A 204 6.75 15.80 4.92
N LEU A 205 5.47 16.04 5.28
CA LEU A 205 5.01 17.33 5.77
C LEU A 205 5.65 17.74 7.10
N ASP A 206 6.10 19.00 7.17
CA ASP A 206 6.45 19.69 8.40
C ASP A 206 5.25 20.51 8.94
N CYS A 207 5.22 20.80 10.25
CA CYS A 207 4.18 21.64 10.86
C CYS A 207 4.07 23.04 10.22
N SER A 208 5.19 23.63 9.80
CA SER A 208 5.20 24.93 9.11
C SER A 208 4.64 24.90 7.69
N GLU A 209 4.42 23.71 7.12
CA GLU A 209 3.83 23.50 5.80
C GLU A 209 2.32 23.25 5.89
N LEU A 210 1.74 23.22 7.10
CA LEU A 210 0.30 23.05 7.29
C LEU A 210 -0.47 24.22 6.68
N ASN A 211 -1.38 23.87 5.78
CA ASN A 211 -2.44 24.75 5.30
C ASN A 211 -3.78 24.04 5.46
N GLU A 212 -4.48 24.32 6.56
CA GLU A 212 -5.75 23.65 6.91
C GLU A 212 -6.80 23.80 5.81
N LYS A 213 -6.87 24.95 5.14
CA LYS A 213 -7.85 25.18 4.06
C LYS A 213 -7.66 24.23 2.87
N LEU A 214 -6.42 23.79 2.66
CA LEU A 214 -6.06 22.87 1.59
C LEU A 214 -6.13 21.41 2.05
N LEU A 215 -5.55 21.10 3.21
CA LEU A 215 -5.37 19.73 3.71
C LEU A 215 -6.61 19.16 4.43
N ILE A 216 -7.48 20.01 4.96
CA ILE A 216 -8.66 19.59 5.71
C ILE A 216 -9.91 19.93 4.89
N PHE A 217 -10.73 18.91 4.63
CA PHE A 217 -12.07 19.07 4.09
C PHE A 217 -13.05 19.41 5.21
N SER A 218 -13.94 20.36 4.99
CA SER A 218 -14.99 20.71 5.95
C SER A 218 -16.12 19.68 5.96
N GLU A 219 -16.99 19.74 6.98
CA GLU A 219 -18.20 18.93 7.05
C GLU A 219 -19.05 19.12 5.77
N GLU A 220 -19.22 20.37 5.32
CA GLU A 220 -20.00 20.69 4.13
C GLU A 220 -19.37 20.11 2.86
N GLU A 221 -18.04 20.14 2.72
CA GLU A 221 -17.34 19.56 1.57
C GLU A 221 -17.50 18.03 1.55
N ILE A 222 -17.36 17.36 2.69
CA ILE A 222 -17.53 15.91 2.80
C ILE A 222 -18.97 15.51 2.46
N VAL A 223 -19.97 16.20 3.03
CA VAL A 223 -21.38 15.92 2.73
C VAL A 223 -21.73 16.23 1.27
N LYS A 224 -21.20 17.33 0.71
CA LYS A 224 -21.38 17.69 -0.69
C LYS A 224 -20.81 16.61 -1.62
N SER A 225 -19.68 16.00 -1.27
CA SER A 225 -19.05 14.97 -2.10
C SER A 225 -19.96 13.77 -2.36
N ILE A 226 -20.77 13.36 -1.38
CA ILE A 226 -21.73 12.26 -1.52
C ILE A 226 -22.72 12.56 -2.66
N ASN A 227 -23.34 13.75 -2.62
CA ASN A 227 -24.35 14.15 -3.60
C ASN A 227 -23.78 14.44 -5.00
N THR A 228 -22.51 14.85 -5.08
CA THR A 228 -21.86 15.12 -6.36
C THR A 228 -21.41 13.83 -7.04
N ASP A 229 -20.64 13.01 -6.32
CA ASP A 229 -20.08 11.75 -6.79
C ASP A 229 -19.65 10.90 -5.60
N ILE A 230 -20.31 9.76 -5.39
CA ILE A 230 -19.97 8.84 -4.30
C ILE A 230 -18.50 8.36 -4.35
N PHE A 231 -17.88 8.28 -5.53
CA PHE A 231 -16.46 7.94 -5.66
C PHE A 231 -15.55 9.05 -5.14
N LEU A 232 -15.97 10.30 -5.25
CA LEU A 232 -15.27 11.43 -4.66
C LEU A 232 -15.35 11.39 -3.12
N PHE A 233 -16.51 11.06 -2.56
CA PHE A 233 -16.64 10.80 -1.12
C PHE A 233 -15.71 9.68 -0.66
N ILE A 234 -15.65 8.58 -1.41
CA ILE A 234 -14.74 7.46 -1.14
C ILE A 234 -13.28 7.93 -1.20
N ALA A 235 -12.89 8.72 -2.20
CA ALA A 235 -11.53 9.26 -2.33
C ALA A 235 -11.14 10.14 -1.13
N ILE A 236 -12.01 11.06 -0.71
CA ILE A 236 -11.79 11.91 0.47
C ILE A 236 -11.70 11.05 1.75
N THR A 237 -12.52 10.02 1.87
CA THR A 237 -12.48 9.11 3.03
C THR A 237 -11.18 8.30 3.06
N ASN A 238 -10.74 7.78 1.92
CA ASN A 238 -9.48 7.06 1.78
C ASN A 238 -8.27 7.97 2.06
N TYR A 239 -8.37 9.25 1.75
CA TYR A 239 -7.37 10.24 2.14
C TYR A 239 -7.25 10.40 3.65
N TYR A 240 -8.36 10.51 4.38
CA TYR A 240 -8.32 10.54 5.83
C TYR A 240 -7.79 9.24 6.44
N ILE A 241 -8.13 8.09 5.85
CA ILE A 241 -7.55 6.78 6.22
C ILE A 241 -6.02 6.83 6.05
N GLY A 242 -5.54 7.21 4.87
CA GLY A 242 -4.12 7.28 4.54
C GLY A 242 -3.35 8.30 5.37
N LEU A 243 -3.97 9.43 5.71
CA LEU A 243 -3.44 10.44 6.64
C LEU A 243 -3.20 9.85 8.04
N LEU A 244 -4.22 9.19 8.61
CA LEU A 244 -4.11 8.57 9.94
C LEU A 244 -3.11 7.42 9.96
N GLU A 245 -3.05 6.60 8.91
CA GLU A 245 -2.05 5.54 8.78
C GLU A 245 -0.62 6.09 8.71
N SER A 246 -0.39 7.12 7.89
CA SER A 246 0.93 7.73 7.70
C SER A 246 1.41 8.51 8.92
N THR A 247 0.49 9.05 9.72
CA THR A 247 0.83 9.76 10.97
C THR A 247 1.07 8.80 12.12
N ARG A 248 0.33 7.67 12.22
CA ARG A 248 0.57 6.65 13.25
C ARG A 248 2.00 6.09 13.18
N SER A 249 2.46 5.72 11.98
CA SER A 249 3.83 5.20 11.80
C SER A 249 4.91 6.22 12.20
N LYS A 250 4.64 7.52 12.04
CA LYS A 250 5.53 8.59 12.52
C LYS A 250 5.46 8.76 14.03
N LEU A 251 4.27 8.75 14.63
CA LEU A 251 4.08 8.99 16.07
C LEU A 251 4.80 7.97 16.94
N GLU A 252 4.98 6.74 16.47
CA GLU A 252 5.78 5.70 17.13
C GLU A 252 7.25 6.13 17.34
N TYR A 253 7.79 7.00 16.48
CA TYR A 253 9.20 7.45 16.51
C TYR A 253 9.36 8.95 16.79
N ASP A 254 8.38 9.77 16.42
CA ASP A 254 8.40 11.22 16.50
C ASP A 254 6.98 11.81 16.70
N ARG A 255 6.77 12.42 17.87
CA ARG A 255 5.50 13.09 18.22
C ARG A 255 5.26 14.40 17.47
N SER A 256 6.19 14.83 16.61
CA SER A 256 6.09 16.05 15.82
C SER A 256 4.88 16.10 14.89
N SER A 257 4.20 14.98 14.61
CA SER A 257 3.02 14.91 13.72
C SER A 257 1.67 14.89 14.46
N ALA A 258 1.67 14.97 15.80
CA ALA A 258 0.45 14.90 16.61
C ALA A 258 -0.54 16.06 16.34
N TRP A 259 -0.02 17.21 15.90
CA TRP A 259 -0.83 18.37 15.53
C TRP A 259 -1.79 17.99 14.38
N LEU A 260 -1.32 17.30 13.34
CA LEU A 260 -2.11 16.97 12.16
C LEU A 260 -3.27 16.04 12.51
N VAL A 261 -3.02 15.05 13.36
CA VAL A 261 -4.04 14.12 13.85
C VAL A 261 -5.15 14.88 14.59
N THR A 262 -4.79 15.86 15.44
CA THR A 262 -5.79 16.68 16.15
C THR A 262 -6.74 17.38 15.19
N HIS A 263 -6.21 18.11 14.19
CA HIS A 263 -7.03 18.83 13.20
C HIS A 263 -7.90 17.89 12.36
N ILE A 264 -7.39 16.70 12.01
CA ILE A 264 -8.16 15.69 11.27
C ILE A 264 -9.32 15.17 12.14
N LEU A 265 -9.06 14.84 13.39
CA LEU A 265 -10.04 14.25 14.30
C LEU A 265 -11.18 15.21 14.63
N ASP A 266 -10.91 16.52 14.71
CA ASP A 266 -11.92 17.54 14.98
C ASP A 266 -13.05 17.52 13.95
N VAL A 267 -12.72 17.28 12.67
CA VAL A 267 -13.71 17.17 11.59
C VAL A 267 -14.22 15.75 11.44
N THR A 268 -13.33 14.76 11.43
CA THR A 268 -13.68 13.39 11.04
C THR A 268 -14.60 12.71 12.04
N ILE A 269 -14.39 12.90 13.35
CA ILE A 269 -15.24 12.26 14.38
C ILE A 269 -16.70 12.71 14.23
N SER A 270 -16.91 14.02 14.15
CA SER A 270 -18.26 14.59 14.10
C SER A 270 -18.93 14.30 12.75
N THR A 271 -18.24 14.55 11.64
CA THR A 271 -18.81 14.42 10.29
C THR A 271 -19.13 12.97 9.96
N TYR A 272 -18.16 12.07 10.09
CA TYR A 272 -18.36 10.65 9.76
C TYR A 272 -19.23 9.93 10.80
N GLY A 273 -19.18 10.35 12.07
CA GLY A 273 -20.09 9.89 13.10
C GLY A 273 -21.55 10.18 12.75
N LYS A 274 -21.87 11.42 12.34
CA LYS A 274 -23.21 11.79 11.87
C LYS A 274 -23.62 10.97 10.64
N LEU A 275 -22.76 10.93 9.61
CA LEU A 275 -23.03 10.18 8.37
C LEU A 275 -23.30 8.69 8.63
N TYR A 276 -22.59 8.09 9.59
CA TYR A 276 -22.84 6.73 10.04
C TYR A 276 -24.21 6.60 10.71
N SER A 277 -24.51 7.48 11.68
CA SER A 277 -25.77 7.44 12.43
C SER A 277 -27.01 7.66 11.57
N THR A 278 -26.88 8.43 10.48
CA THR A 278 -27.97 8.71 9.51
C THR A 278 -27.83 7.88 8.23
N ALA A 279 -26.96 6.86 8.20
CA ALA A 279 -26.67 6.11 6.98
C ALA A 279 -27.90 5.44 6.36
N GLU A 280 -28.87 5.02 7.19
CA GLU A 280 -30.11 4.41 6.69
C GLU A 280 -30.98 5.38 5.87
N GLU A 281 -30.84 6.69 6.10
CA GLU A 281 -31.52 7.74 5.35
C GLU A 281 -30.78 8.10 4.05
N LEU A 282 -29.49 7.79 3.97
CA LEU A 282 -28.59 8.10 2.86
C LEU A 282 -28.27 6.85 2.04
N SER A 283 -29.09 6.54 1.02
CA SER A 283 -29.00 5.29 0.26
C SER A 283 -27.61 5.02 -0.35
N GLU A 284 -26.94 6.05 -0.84
CA GLU A 284 -25.61 5.93 -1.46
C GLU A 284 -24.53 5.60 -0.42
N VAL A 285 -24.59 6.23 0.75
CA VAL A 285 -23.68 5.93 1.86
C VAL A 285 -23.90 4.51 2.35
N ARG A 286 -25.16 4.09 2.51
CA ARG A 286 -25.49 2.73 2.92
C ARG A 286 -24.97 1.67 1.96
N THR A 287 -25.14 1.89 0.66
CA THR A 287 -24.80 0.89 -0.37
C THR A 287 -23.31 0.89 -0.71
N TYR A 288 -22.66 2.06 -0.78
CA TYR A 288 -21.29 2.19 -1.31
C TYR A 288 -20.29 2.77 -0.30
N GLY A 289 -20.70 3.74 0.52
CA GLY A 289 -19.80 4.48 1.41
C GLY A 289 -19.46 3.77 2.73
N LYS A 290 -20.33 2.89 3.21
CA LYS A 290 -20.28 2.32 4.57
C LYS A 290 -18.97 1.59 4.89
N GLN A 291 -18.45 0.80 3.95
CA GLN A 291 -17.18 0.10 4.14
C GLN A 291 -16.00 1.05 4.30
N CYS A 292 -15.99 2.17 3.57
CA CYS A 292 -14.97 3.20 3.70
C CYS A 292 -15.06 3.91 5.06
N ILE A 293 -16.27 4.17 5.56
CA ILE A 293 -16.49 4.71 6.91
C ILE A 293 -15.93 3.76 7.97
N PHE A 294 -16.18 2.45 7.85
CA PHE A 294 -15.57 1.44 8.73
C PHE A 294 -14.05 1.45 8.66
N GLY A 295 -13.48 1.59 7.45
CA GLY A 295 -12.05 1.75 7.25
C GLY A 295 -11.48 2.95 8.02
N LEU A 296 -12.18 4.09 8.02
CA LEU A 296 -11.79 5.27 8.78
C LEU A 296 -11.89 5.04 10.29
N PHE A 297 -13.01 4.50 10.77
CA PHE A 297 -13.20 4.20 12.19
C PHE A 297 -12.19 3.19 12.73
N LYS A 298 -11.78 2.21 11.89
CA LYS A 298 -10.67 1.33 12.19
C LYS A 298 -9.40 2.13 12.50
N GLN A 299 -8.99 3.05 11.63
CA GLN A 299 -7.77 3.83 11.85
C GLN A 299 -7.86 4.72 13.09
N ILE A 300 -9.01 5.35 13.34
CA ILE A 300 -9.25 6.14 14.55
C ILE A 300 -9.10 5.25 15.80
N SER A 301 -9.64 4.02 15.78
CA SER A 301 -9.52 3.10 16.91
C SER A 301 -8.08 2.65 17.20
N LEU A 302 -7.23 2.62 16.17
CA LEU A 302 -5.84 2.18 16.25
C LEU A 302 -4.86 3.30 16.65
N LEU A 303 -5.35 4.51 16.92
CA LEU A 303 -4.53 5.57 17.51
C LEU A 303 -4.11 5.18 18.94
N GLU A 304 -2.96 5.68 19.38
CA GLU A 304 -2.46 5.44 20.75
C GLU A 304 -3.42 6.00 21.80
N ASP A 305 -3.93 7.20 21.56
CA ASP A 305 -4.98 7.80 22.38
C ASP A 305 -6.35 7.24 21.99
N GLN A 306 -7.02 6.60 22.96
CA GLN A 306 -8.34 6.00 22.77
C GLN A 306 -9.49 6.99 22.94
N GLU A 307 -9.26 8.18 23.51
CA GLU A 307 -10.33 9.17 23.77
C GLU A 307 -11.08 9.62 22.50
N PRO A 308 -10.43 9.84 21.35
CA PRO A 308 -11.12 10.07 20.07
C PRO A 308 -12.14 8.98 19.72
N PHE A 309 -11.75 7.71 19.85
CA PHE A 309 -12.62 6.59 19.51
C PHE A 309 -13.74 6.39 20.55
N LYS A 310 -13.45 6.60 21.84
CA LYS A 310 -14.48 6.61 22.89
C LYS A 310 -15.54 7.67 22.64
N ARG A 311 -15.13 8.88 22.22
CA ARG A 311 -16.05 9.97 21.86
C ARG A 311 -16.93 9.59 20.67
N LEU A 312 -16.33 9.00 19.63
CA LEU A 312 -17.05 8.51 18.47
C LEU A 312 -18.09 7.44 18.85
N ASP A 313 -17.70 6.47 19.68
CA ASP A 313 -18.60 5.42 20.16
C ASP A 313 -19.74 5.99 20.99
N HIS A 314 -19.43 6.82 21.99
CA HIS A 314 -20.41 7.40 22.89
C HIS A 314 -21.44 8.30 22.18
N GLN A 315 -21.02 9.04 21.15
CA GLN A 315 -21.87 10.01 20.48
C GLN A 315 -22.63 9.44 19.28
N TYR A 316 -22.08 8.45 18.57
CA TYR A 316 -22.60 8.05 17.26
C TYR A 316 -22.74 6.54 17.08
N LEU A 317 -21.75 5.73 17.49
CA LEU A 317 -21.77 4.29 17.17
C LEU A 317 -22.65 3.50 18.13
N HIS A 318 -22.61 3.83 19.42
CA HIS A 318 -23.30 3.12 20.49
C HIS A 318 -23.10 1.60 20.43
N LEU A 319 -21.83 1.17 20.39
CA LEU A 319 -21.43 -0.24 20.32
C LEU A 319 -21.96 -1.00 21.53
N THR A 320 -23.08 -1.67 21.30
CA THR A 320 -23.91 -2.39 22.27
C THR A 320 -24.55 -3.58 21.54
N GLU A 321 -25.23 -4.48 22.26
CA GLU A 321 -25.94 -5.61 21.65
C GLU A 321 -27.04 -5.19 20.67
N SER A 322 -27.63 -4.02 20.88
CA SER A 322 -28.65 -3.45 19.99
C SER A 322 -28.10 -2.90 18.69
N ASN A 323 -26.77 -2.68 18.58
CA ASN A 323 -26.18 -2.22 17.33
C ASN A 323 -26.05 -3.43 16.35
N PRO A 324 -26.75 -3.41 15.20
CA PRO A 324 -26.76 -4.54 14.26
C PRO A 324 -25.37 -4.84 13.64
N GLU A 325 -24.48 -3.85 13.65
CA GLU A 325 -23.14 -3.92 13.05
C GLU A 325 -22.05 -4.15 14.10
N PHE A 326 -22.41 -4.32 15.37
CA PHE A 326 -21.43 -4.57 16.42
C PHE A 326 -20.53 -5.79 16.11
N SER A 327 -21.10 -6.82 15.48
CA SER A 327 -20.36 -8.00 15.03
C SER A 327 -19.30 -7.70 13.95
N GLU A 328 -19.52 -6.67 13.11
CA GLU A 328 -18.56 -6.22 12.09
C GLU A 328 -17.43 -5.42 12.73
N PHE A 329 -17.78 -4.49 13.62
CA PHE A 329 -16.84 -3.70 14.41
C PHE A 329 -15.84 -4.54 15.22
N GLN A 330 -16.30 -5.65 15.80
CA GLN A 330 -15.44 -6.59 16.52
C GLN A 330 -14.30 -7.18 15.68
N LYS A 331 -14.42 -7.18 14.34
CA LYS A 331 -13.43 -7.75 13.43
C LYS A 331 -12.22 -6.84 13.21
N PHE A 332 -12.34 -5.55 13.47
CA PHE A 332 -11.30 -4.58 13.10
C PHE A 332 -11.02 -3.47 14.12
N ILE A 333 -11.93 -3.16 15.05
CA ILE A 333 -11.65 -2.17 16.11
C ILE A 333 -10.48 -2.64 16.96
N ASN A 334 -9.65 -1.71 17.43
CA ASN A 334 -8.60 -1.97 18.38
C ASN A 334 -9.05 -2.93 19.51
N PRO A 335 -8.44 -4.13 19.61
CA PRO A 335 -8.90 -5.16 20.53
C PRO A 335 -8.74 -4.77 22.00
N LEU A 336 -7.83 -3.84 22.31
CA LEU A 336 -7.70 -3.30 23.66
C LEU A 336 -8.95 -2.51 24.07
N PHE A 337 -9.49 -1.67 23.18
CA PHE A 337 -10.73 -0.92 23.42
C PHE A 337 -11.92 -1.86 23.63
N LEU A 338 -12.04 -2.91 22.80
CA LEU A 338 -13.12 -3.89 22.91
C LEU A 338 -13.14 -4.56 24.29
N ILE A 339 -11.97 -4.86 24.85
CA ILE A 339 -11.85 -5.55 26.14
C ILE A 339 -11.86 -4.58 27.33
N SER A 340 -11.44 -3.32 27.19
CA SER A 340 -11.53 -2.34 28.26
C SER A 340 -12.95 -1.79 28.44
N GLU A 341 -13.64 -1.47 27.34
CA GLU A 341 -14.94 -0.79 27.37
C GLU A 341 -16.13 -1.72 27.14
N LYS A 342 -15.96 -2.81 26.36
CA LYS A 342 -17.07 -3.67 25.89
C LYS A 342 -16.93 -5.14 26.30
N ARG A 343 -16.18 -5.40 27.37
CA ARG A 343 -15.75 -6.75 27.79
C ARG A 343 -16.87 -7.78 27.86
N SER A 344 -17.93 -7.50 28.62
CA SER A 344 -19.01 -8.47 28.87
C SER A 344 -19.65 -8.93 27.57
N ILE A 345 -20.10 -7.98 26.76
CA ILE A 345 -20.79 -8.23 25.50
C ILE A 345 -19.90 -9.00 24.52
N VAL A 346 -18.61 -8.64 24.43
CA VAL A 346 -17.65 -9.34 23.58
C VAL A 346 -17.47 -10.80 24.03
N LEU A 347 -17.25 -11.03 25.32
CA LEU A 347 -16.99 -12.37 25.84
C LEU A 347 -18.23 -13.28 25.79
N GLU A 348 -19.42 -12.75 26.08
CA GLU A 348 -20.68 -13.52 26.06
C GLU A 348 -21.02 -14.00 24.64
N ASN A 349 -20.80 -13.16 23.64
CA ASN A 349 -21.13 -13.47 22.25
C ASN A 349 -20.01 -14.25 21.52
N LEU A 350 -18.79 -14.26 22.03
CA LEU A 350 -17.67 -14.96 21.41
C LEU A 350 -17.82 -16.48 21.50
N LYS A 351 -17.69 -17.12 20.33
CA LYS A 351 -17.76 -18.59 20.12
C LYS A 351 -16.63 -19.00 19.18
N ILE A 352 -16.05 -20.18 19.41
CA ILE A 352 -15.03 -20.75 18.52
C ILE A 352 -15.72 -21.43 17.34
N ARG A 353 -15.88 -20.70 16.25
CA ARG A 353 -16.53 -21.15 15.01
C ARG A 353 -16.08 -20.31 13.81
N PRO A 354 -16.21 -20.81 12.57
CA PRO A 354 -15.79 -20.08 11.36
C PRO A 354 -16.33 -18.64 11.26
N SER A 355 -17.60 -18.42 11.62
CA SER A 355 -18.21 -17.08 11.52
C SER A 355 -17.62 -16.03 12.47
N HIS A 356 -16.87 -16.45 13.49
CA HIS A 356 -16.21 -15.56 14.45
C HIS A 356 -14.70 -15.48 14.25
N LEU A 357 -14.17 -16.12 13.20
CA LEU A 357 -12.73 -16.22 12.96
C LEU A 357 -12.06 -14.86 12.84
N ALA A 358 -12.70 -13.90 12.15
CA ALA A 358 -12.18 -12.54 12.04
C ALA A 358 -12.08 -11.83 13.40
N THR A 359 -13.12 -11.95 14.24
CA THR A 359 -13.12 -11.42 15.61
C THR A 359 -12.04 -12.07 16.47
N LEU A 360 -11.91 -13.39 16.41
CA LEU A 360 -10.87 -14.12 17.15
C LEU A 360 -9.48 -13.65 16.74
N ARG A 361 -9.22 -13.51 15.43
CA ARG A 361 -7.95 -13.01 14.92
C ARG A 361 -7.66 -11.60 15.41
N ASN A 362 -8.66 -10.74 15.45
CA ASN A 362 -8.52 -9.38 15.97
C ASN A 362 -8.15 -9.40 17.46
N LEU A 363 -8.91 -10.10 18.29
CA LEU A 363 -8.68 -10.20 19.74
C LEU A 363 -7.37 -10.89 20.12
N ILE A 364 -6.85 -11.81 19.30
CA ILE A 364 -5.52 -12.42 19.50
C ILE A 364 -4.39 -11.41 19.23
N SER A 365 -4.65 -10.33 18.48
CA SER A 365 -3.61 -9.37 18.07
C SER A 365 -3.05 -8.48 19.20
N ASN A 366 -3.63 -8.57 20.41
CA ASN A 366 -3.15 -7.85 21.58
C ASN A 366 -3.15 -8.81 22.79
N GLU A 367 -2.12 -8.71 23.62
CA GLU A 367 -1.91 -9.63 24.75
C GLU A 367 -3.03 -9.54 25.80
N ARG A 368 -3.45 -8.32 26.19
CA ARG A 368 -4.51 -8.15 27.20
C ARG A 368 -5.86 -8.66 26.72
N SER A 369 -6.16 -8.50 25.43
CA SER A 369 -7.37 -9.06 24.86
C SER A 369 -7.29 -10.56 24.69
N PHE A 370 -6.13 -11.10 24.33
CA PHE A 370 -5.88 -12.52 24.28
C PHE A 370 -6.09 -13.18 25.66
N ASP A 371 -5.53 -12.60 26.72
CA ASP A 371 -5.71 -13.07 28.09
C ASP A 371 -7.17 -13.12 28.53
N ALA A 372 -8.01 -12.22 28.03
CA ALA A 372 -9.43 -12.21 28.31
C ALA A 372 -10.20 -13.35 27.61
N ILE A 373 -9.68 -13.86 26.48
CA ILE A 373 -10.36 -14.88 25.67
C ILE A 373 -9.73 -16.28 25.75
N LYS A 374 -8.50 -16.42 26.27
CA LYS A 374 -7.74 -17.68 26.21
C LYS A 374 -8.46 -18.87 26.82
N GLU A 375 -9.23 -18.67 27.90
CA GLU A 375 -10.03 -19.73 28.55
C GLU A 375 -11.15 -20.28 27.65
N LYS A 376 -11.56 -19.54 26.62
CA LYS A 376 -12.54 -20.00 25.63
C LYS A 376 -11.90 -20.80 24.49
N LEU A 377 -10.58 -20.73 24.33
CA LEU A 377 -9.85 -21.46 23.29
C LEU A 377 -9.60 -22.89 23.78
N VAL A 378 -10.53 -23.80 23.47
CA VAL A 378 -10.44 -25.21 23.86
C VAL A 378 -10.14 -26.07 22.64
N SER A 379 -9.22 -27.03 22.79
CA SER A 379 -8.77 -27.93 21.72
C SER A 379 -9.91 -28.58 20.94
N ASP A 380 -10.92 -29.12 21.63
CA ASP A 380 -12.01 -29.85 20.98
C ASP A 380 -12.89 -28.94 20.10
N GLN A 381 -13.07 -27.68 20.49
CA GLN A 381 -13.81 -26.71 19.68
C GLN A 381 -12.99 -26.25 18.47
N LEU A 382 -11.68 -26.06 18.64
CA LEU A 382 -10.77 -25.71 17.55
C LEU A 382 -10.75 -26.81 16.48
N LEU A 383 -10.54 -28.06 16.90
CA LEU A 383 -10.47 -29.23 16.02
C LEU A 383 -11.81 -29.56 15.34
N SER A 384 -12.92 -29.03 15.85
CA SER A 384 -14.24 -29.19 15.22
C SER A 384 -14.45 -28.31 13.98
N MET A 385 -13.62 -27.27 13.79
CA MET A 385 -13.68 -26.42 12.60
C MET A 385 -13.09 -27.14 11.38
N PRO A 386 -13.46 -26.76 10.15
CA PRO A 386 -12.76 -27.28 8.98
C PRO A 386 -11.28 -26.87 8.99
N TYR A 387 -10.43 -27.71 8.41
CA TYR A 387 -8.98 -27.60 8.57
C TYR A 387 -8.41 -26.27 8.05
N TYR A 388 -8.99 -25.69 7.00
CA TYR A 388 -8.62 -24.36 6.52
C TYR A 388 -8.80 -23.30 7.62
N GLU A 389 -9.97 -23.23 8.25
CA GLU A 389 -10.24 -22.27 9.33
C GLU A 389 -9.37 -22.52 10.57
N GLN A 390 -9.06 -23.79 10.86
CA GLN A 390 -8.06 -24.11 11.88
C GLN A 390 -6.71 -23.47 11.54
N MET A 391 -6.21 -23.67 10.32
CA MET A 391 -4.93 -23.10 9.90
C MET A 391 -4.92 -21.57 9.90
N VAL A 392 -6.03 -20.92 9.51
CA VAL A 392 -6.16 -19.45 9.59
C VAL A 392 -6.04 -18.96 11.04
N LEU A 393 -6.67 -19.66 12.00
CA LEU A 393 -6.59 -19.29 13.41
C LEU A 393 -5.20 -19.58 13.99
N LEU A 394 -4.62 -20.74 13.69
CA LEU A 394 -3.29 -21.12 14.14
C LEU A 394 -2.20 -20.21 13.56
N GLN A 395 -2.36 -19.75 12.31
CA GLN A 395 -1.46 -18.77 11.71
C GLN A 395 -1.42 -17.51 12.56
N LYS A 396 -2.59 -17.07 13.05
CA LYS A 396 -2.67 -15.90 13.92
C LYS A 396 -2.15 -16.17 15.34
N MET A 397 -2.47 -17.32 15.94
CA MET A 397 -1.97 -17.68 17.27
C MET A 397 -0.44 -17.86 17.31
N SER A 398 0.16 -18.35 16.23
CA SER A 398 1.61 -18.48 16.12
C SER A 398 2.32 -17.16 15.82
N SER A 399 1.60 -16.09 15.46
CA SER A 399 2.21 -14.80 15.08
C SER A 399 2.71 -13.97 16.26
N TYR A 400 2.32 -14.28 17.50
CA TYR A 400 2.72 -13.54 18.71
C TYR A 400 3.20 -14.51 19.80
N ASP A 401 4.21 -14.11 20.55
CA ASP A 401 4.87 -14.97 21.54
C ASP A 401 3.89 -15.49 22.61
N TYR A 402 3.05 -14.63 23.19
CA TYR A 402 2.09 -15.02 24.24
C TYR A 402 1.09 -16.08 23.76
N SER A 403 0.57 -15.95 22.53
CA SER A 403 -0.43 -16.88 22.00
C SER A 403 0.21 -18.14 21.44
N ALA A 404 1.45 -18.06 20.97
CA ALA A 404 2.21 -19.21 20.50
C ALA A 404 2.63 -20.10 21.68
N LEU A 405 3.05 -19.50 22.79
CA LEU A 405 3.31 -20.21 24.04
C LEU A 405 2.05 -20.90 24.58
N PHE A 406 0.90 -20.23 24.55
CA PHE A 406 -0.37 -20.85 24.93
C PHE A 406 -0.72 -22.04 24.02
N LEU A 407 -0.53 -21.91 22.70
CA LEU A 407 -0.76 -23.01 21.76
C LEU A 407 0.09 -24.25 22.11
N ILE A 408 1.37 -24.04 22.42
CA ILE A 408 2.32 -25.11 22.73
C ILE A 408 2.01 -25.78 24.08
N ASN A 409 1.68 -24.98 25.10
CA ASN A 409 1.57 -25.45 26.49
C ASN A 409 0.16 -25.94 26.85
N ASN A 410 -0.88 -25.36 26.24
CA ASN A 410 -2.27 -25.58 26.66
C ASN A 410 -3.11 -26.31 25.60
N LEU A 411 -2.67 -26.35 24.34
CA LEU A 411 -3.41 -26.94 23.23
C LEU A 411 -2.65 -28.08 22.54
N SER A 412 -2.15 -29.02 23.34
CA SER A 412 -1.35 -30.16 22.87
C SER A 412 -2.04 -31.00 21.79
N LYS A 413 -3.35 -31.23 21.88
CA LYS A 413 -4.12 -31.95 20.84
C LYS A 413 -4.09 -31.25 19.49
N VAL A 414 -4.14 -29.91 19.49
CA VAL A 414 -4.10 -29.09 18.27
C VAL A 414 -2.70 -29.11 17.66
N MET A 415 -1.67 -29.08 18.51
CA MET A 415 -0.29 -29.27 18.08
C MET A 415 -0.05 -30.65 17.46
N SER A 416 -0.63 -31.72 18.04
CA SER A 416 -0.59 -33.04 17.44
C SER A 416 -1.30 -33.10 16.09
N ASP A 417 -2.48 -32.49 15.95
CA ASP A 417 -3.22 -32.45 14.67
C ASP A 417 -2.49 -31.66 13.58
N LEU A 418 -1.84 -30.54 13.94
CA LEU A 418 -0.99 -29.77 13.03
C LEU A 418 0.15 -30.63 12.43
N LEU A 419 0.71 -31.53 13.24
CA LEU A 419 1.85 -32.37 12.89
C LEU A 419 1.43 -33.69 12.21
N ASP A 420 0.26 -34.21 12.56
CA ASP A 420 -0.29 -35.44 12.01
C ASP A 420 -0.84 -35.21 10.58
N ASP A 421 -0.20 -35.82 9.58
CA ASP A 421 -0.68 -35.86 8.18
C ASP A 421 -1.93 -36.78 8.00
N LYS A 422 -2.69 -37.03 9.07
CA LYS A 422 -3.82 -37.98 9.08
C LYS A 422 -5.02 -37.51 8.25
N ALA A 423 -5.16 -36.20 8.02
CA ALA A 423 -6.23 -35.61 7.21
C ALA A 423 -6.08 -35.85 5.68
N GLY A 424 -5.04 -36.57 5.25
CA GLY A 424 -4.72 -36.77 3.84
C GLY A 424 -3.77 -35.69 3.30
N ARG A 425 -3.32 -35.85 2.06
CA ARG A 425 -2.43 -34.89 1.41
C ARG A 425 -3.24 -33.62 1.14
N ILE A 426 -3.00 -32.56 1.91
CA ILE A 426 -3.65 -31.25 1.71
C ILE A 426 -3.37 -30.80 0.26
N THR A 427 -4.41 -30.69 -0.55
CA THR A 427 -4.30 -30.30 -1.96
C THR A 427 -4.48 -28.81 -2.18
N GLU A 428 -5.12 -28.12 -1.24
CA GLU A 428 -5.42 -26.68 -1.32
C GLU A 428 -4.15 -25.84 -1.07
N PRO A 429 -3.69 -25.05 -2.07
CA PRO A 429 -2.45 -24.29 -1.94
C PRO A 429 -2.44 -23.29 -0.79
N GLU A 430 -3.58 -22.66 -0.51
CA GLU A 430 -3.70 -21.66 0.56
C GLU A 430 -3.57 -22.30 1.95
N THR A 431 -4.25 -23.42 2.18
CA THR A 431 -4.16 -24.22 3.41
C THR A 431 -2.73 -24.71 3.65
N VAL A 432 -2.05 -25.15 2.58
CA VAL A 432 -0.65 -25.55 2.57
C VAL A 432 0.25 -24.39 2.99
N GLU A 433 0.08 -23.21 2.41
CA GLU A 433 0.86 -22.01 2.75
C GLU A 433 0.62 -21.53 4.18
N LEU A 434 -0.63 -21.54 4.66
CA LEU A 434 -0.96 -21.21 6.05
C LEU A 434 -0.27 -22.17 7.03
N ARG A 435 -0.36 -23.48 6.78
CA ARG A 435 0.33 -24.49 7.59
C ARG A 435 1.84 -24.26 7.62
N ARG A 436 2.45 -23.93 6.47
CA ARG A 436 3.88 -23.59 6.38
C ARG A 436 4.21 -22.39 7.28
N GLN A 437 3.41 -21.33 7.22
CA GLN A 437 3.61 -20.13 8.04
C GLN A 437 3.51 -20.45 9.54
N VAL A 438 2.55 -21.27 9.94
CA VAL A 438 2.42 -21.75 11.33
C VAL A 438 3.70 -22.44 11.79
N LEU A 439 4.19 -23.41 11.01
CA LEU A 439 5.42 -24.14 11.34
C LEU A 439 6.63 -23.21 11.43
N VAL A 440 6.79 -22.29 10.48
CA VAL A 440 7.89 -21.30 10.49
C VAL A 440 7.81 -20.40 11.72
N ASN A 441 6.63 -19.90 12.06
CA ASN A 441 6.44 -19.02 13.20
C ASN A 441 6.78 -19.74 14.52
N LEU A 442 6.31 -20.98 14.69
CA LEU A 442 6.60 -21.76 15.90
C LEU A 442 8.10 -22.08 16.02
N LEU A 443 8.76 -22.43 14.92
CA LEU A 443 10.21 -22.70 14.90
C LEU A 443 11.06 -21.48 15.29
N ARG A 444 10.53 -20.25 15.22
CA ARG A 444 11.23 -19.03 15.66
C ARG A 444 11.33 -18.90 17.18
N LEU A 445 10.48 -19.59 17.95
CA LEU A 445 10.47 -19.51 19.42
C LEU A 445 11.74 -20.13 20.06
N GLY A 446 12.50 -20.93 19.31
CA GLY A 446 13.74 -21.55 19.76
C GLY A 446 13.53 -22.88 20.47
N ASP A 447 14.63 -23.63 20.63
CA ASP A 447 14.61 -25.01 21.10
C ASP A 447 14.07 -25.16 22.54
N GLU A 448 14.38 -24.20 23.42
CA GLU A 448 13.96 -24.22 24.83
C GLU A 448 12.44 -24.07 24.99
N ALA A 449 11.82 -23.15 24.24
CA ALA A 449 10.38 -22.89 24.31
C ALA A 449 9.57 -24.03 23.66
N LEU A 450 10.10 -24.66 22.61
CA LEU A 450 9.41 -25.72 21.88
C LEU A 450 9.51 -27.07 22.59
N ASN A 451 10.59 -27.33 23.33
CA ASN A 451 10.81 -28.55 24.11
C ASN A 451 10.43 -29.83 23.31
N VAL A 452 9.38 -30.54 23.72
CA VAL A 452 8.91 -31.80 23.10
C VAL A 452 8.42 -31.64 21.65
N TRP A 453 8.10 -30.41 21.22
CA TRP A 453 7.58 -30.11 19.89
C TRP A 453 8.66 -29.77 18.87
N ASN A 454 9.89 -29.51 19.32
CA ASN A 454 10.95 -29.01 18.46
C ASN A 454 11.28 -29.97 17.30
N GLU A 455 11.62 -31.23 17.63
CA GLU A 455 11.94 -32.24 16.62
C GLU A 455 10.75 -32.58 15.71
N PRO A 456 9.52 -32.80 16.23
CA PRO A 456 8.34 -32.98 15.37
C PRO A 456 8.09 -31.82 14.40
N LEU A 457 8.21 -30.57 14.84
CA LEU A 457 8.03 -29.38 13.99
C LEU A 457 9.12 -29.30 12.92
N LYS A 458 10.39 -29.52 13.27
CA LYS A 458 11.50 -29.57 12.31
C LYS A 458 11.29 -30.66 11.26
N ASN A 459 10.83 -31.84 11.67
CA ASN A 459 10.56 -32.96 10.77
C ASN A 459 9.36 -32.68 9.84
N SER A 460 8.28 -32.12 10.38
CA SER A 460 7.11 -31.70 9.59
C SER A 460 7.50 -30.63 8.57
N TYR A 461 8.25 -29.60 8.98
CA TYR A 461 8.72 -28.53 8.10
C TYR A 461 9.68 -29.02 7.01
N ARG A 462 10.60 -29.94 7.34
CA ARG A 462 11.48 -30.59 6.35
C ARG A 462 10.68 -31.42 5.36
N SER A 463 9.67 -32.15 5.83
CA SER A 463 8.80 -32.94 4.95
C SER A 463 8.03 -32.06 3.99
N PHE A 464 7.54 -30.92 4.47
CA PHE A 464 6.85 -29.93 3.68
C PHE A 464 7.74 -29.30 2.60
N THR A 465 8.98 -28.91 2.95
CA THR A 465 9.89 -28.18 2.05
C THR A 465 10.64 -29.07 1.07
N LEU A 466 11.01 -30.28 1.48
CA LEU A 466 11.83 -31.20 0.68
C LEU A 466 11.03 -32.35 0.05
N GLY A 467 9.75 -32.52 0.44
CA GLY A 467 8.92 -33.64 -0.01
C GLY A 467 9.34 -35.01 0.52
N ILE A 468 10.24 -35.05 1.52
CA ILE A 468 10.77 -36.29 2.11
C ILE A 468 9.98 -36.61 3.37
N LYS A 469 9.26 -37.74 3.42
CA LYS A 469 8.63 -38.21 4.66
C LYS A 469 9.71 -38.72 5.61
N ALA A 470 10.05 -37.94 6.63
CA ALA A 470 10.87 -38.42 7.74
C ALA A 470 10.08 -39.45 8.56
N GLY A 471 10.75 -40.53 9.01
CA GLY A 471 10.11 -41.60 9.79
C GLY A 471 9.45 -41.07 11.07
N ALA A 472 8.30 -41.66 11.43
CA ALA A 472 7.44 -41.25 12.53
C ALA A 472 8.17 -41.13 13.87
N GLY A 473 8.49 -39.91 14.29
CA GLY A 473 8.83 -39.57 15.68
C GLY A 473 7.61 -38.94 16.34
N ALA A 474 6.75 -39.76 16.95
CA ALA A 474 5.65 -39.27 17.76
C ALA A 474 6.22 -38.61 19.03
N ALA A 475 5.75 -37.41 19.37
CA ALA A 475 6.04 -36.81 20.68
C ALA A 475 5.36 -37.65 21.77
N GLN A 476 6.15 -38.26 22.65
CA GLN A 476 5.63 -38.89 23.86
C GLN A 476 5.39 -37.78 24.89
N VAL A 477 4.15 -37.32 25.00
CA VAL A 477 3.70 -36.52 26.14
C VAL A 477 3.44 -37.49 27.28
N ALA A 478 4.12 -37.30 28.41
CA ALA A 478 3.81 -38.03 29.63
C ALA A 478 2.49 -37.50 30.20
N ASP A 479 1.38 -38.15 29.85
CA ASP A 479 0.16 -38.08 30.66
C ASP A 479 0.48 -38.77 31.99
N VAL A 480 0.76 -37.98 33.03
CA VAL A 480 0.49 -38.21 34.46
C VAL A 480 1.30 -37.13 35.21
N TYR A 481 0.61 -36.15 35.79
CA TYR A 481 0.56 -35.96 37.25
C TYR A 481 -0.72 -35.17 37.57
N LEU A 482 -1.52 -35.75 38.48
CA LEU A 482 -2.72 -35.19 39.08
C LEU A 482 -2.48 -33.82 39.73
#